data_AF-A0A3A8K500-F1
#
_entry.id   AF-A0A3A8K500-F1
#
_cell.length_a   1.000
_cell.length_b   1.000
_cell.length_c   1.000
_cell.angle_alpha   90.00
_cell.angle_beta   90.00
_cell.angle_gamma   90.00
#
_symmetry.space_group_name_H-M   'P 1'
#
loop_
_entity.id
_entity.type
_entity.pdbx_description
1 polymer ?
#
loop_
_entity_poly.entity_id
_entity_poly.type
_entity_poly.pdbx_seq_one_letter_code
_entity_poly.pdbx_strand_id
1 'polypeptide(L)'
;MDIVAVLDCATTQPLEFLVADRFPPPPREEDFLKLEPGYWFGAEVGFPLFDEQLNGKRGPDCVDITLTFHPEPPTPAVTTRVRA
;
A
#
# COMPACT_ATOMS: atom_id res chain seq x y z
N MET A 1 -10.03 1.00 2.51
CA MET A 1 -9.20 1.41 3.66
C MET A 1 -8.10 2.20 3.02
N ASP A 2 -7.98 3.45 3.41
CA ASP A 2 -7.25 4.42 2.62
C ASP A 2 -6.07 4.91 3.45
N ILE A 3 -4.88 4.89 2.86
CA ILE A 3 -3.68 5.48 3.47
C ILE A 3 -3.71 6.97 3.17
N VAL A 4 -3.88 7.79 4.21
CA VAL A 4 -4.00 9.25 4.09
C VAL A 4 -2.62 9.91 4.15
N ALA A 5 -1.74 9.41 5.02
CA ALA A 5 -0.39 9.94 5.19
C ALA A 5 0.56 8.88 5.79
N VAL A 6 1.82 8.94 5.38
CA VAL A 6 2.93 8.17 5.96
C VAL A 6 4.03 9.17 6.33
N LEU A 7 4.40 9.24 7.60
CA LEU A 7 5.39 10.17 8.12
C LEU A 7 6.52 9.41 8.82
N ASP A 8 7.73 9.94 8.76
CA ASP A 8 8.81 9.56 9.68
C ASP A 8 8.44 10.02 11.09
N CYS A 9 8.41 9.08 12.04
CA CYS A 9 8.03 9.33 13.43
C CYS A 9 8.97 10.33 14.16
N ALA A 10 10.24 10.40 13.76
CA ALA A 10 11.27 11.19 14.43
C ALA A 10 11.31 12.61 13.88
N THR A 11 11.21 12.74 12.56
CA THR A 11 11.34 14.03 11.87
C THR A 11 10.00 14.66 11.51
N THR A 12 8.89 13.91 11.60
CA THR A 12 7.56 14.27 11.09
C THR A 12 7.51 14.58 9.60
N GLN A 13 8.56 14.23 8.85
CA GLN A 13 8.62 14.45 7.42
C GLN A 13 7.76 13.43 6.67
N PRO A 14 7.07 13.84 5.59
CA PRO A 14 6.33 12.92 4.76
C PRO A 14 7.27 11.98 4.00
N LEU A 15 6.90 10.71 3.97
CA LEU A 15 7.62 9.67 3.24
C LEU A 15 6.94 9.38 1.91
N GLU A 16 7.75 9.09 0.89
CA GLU A 16 7.24 8.54 -0.37
C GLU A 16 6.74 7.12 -0.13
N PHE A 17 5.54 6.81 -0.62
CA PHE A 17 4.97 5.47 -0.55
C PHE A 17 4.19 5.15 -1.83
N LEU A 18 4.08 3.85 -2.11
CA LEU A 18 3.29 3.31 -3.21
C LEU A 18 2.22 2.40 -2.63
N VAL A 19 0.97 2.63 -3.04
CA VAL A 19 -0.15 1.72 -2.75
C VAL A 19 -0.45 0.97 -4.04
N ALA A 20 -0.23 -0.34 -4.03
CA ALA A 20 -0.69 -1.21 -5.11
C ALA A 20 -2.03 -1.82 -4.69
N ASP A 21 -3.10 -1.46 -5.40
CA ASP A 21 -4.37 -2.15 -5.24
C ASP A 21 -4.19 -3.61 -5.66
N ARG A 22 -4.58 -4.54 -4.78
CA ARG A 22 -4.64 -5.95 -5.15
C ARG A 22 -5.73 -6.07 -6.21
N PHE A 23 -5.38 -6.53 -7.41
CA PHE A 23 -6.37 -6.78 -8.46
C PHE A 23 -7.49 -7.68 -7.90
N PRO A 24 -8.77 -7.37 -8.18
CA PRO A 24 -9.85 -8.26 -7.79
C PRO A 24 -9.59 -9.66 -8.37
N PRO A 25 -9.82 -10.73 -7.60
CA PRO A 25 -9.66 -12.08 -8.12
C PRO A 25 -10.54 -12.24 -9.36
N PRO A 26 -10.05 -12.91 -10.42
CA PRO A 26 -10.82 -13.05 -11.63
C PRO A 26 -12.12 -13.86 -11.35
N PRO A 27 -13.19 -13.63 -12.13
CA PRO A 27 -14.49 -14.26 -11.89
C PRO A 27 -14.47 -15.79 -11.97
N ARG A 28 -13.50 -16.36 -12.70
CA ARG A 28 -13.30 -17.80 -12.86
C ARG A 28 -11.82 -18.16 -12.79
N GLU A 29 -11.54 -19.36 -12.31
CA GLU A 29 -10.17 -19.88 -12.18
C GLU A 29 -9.45 -20.03 -13.54
N GLU A 30 -10.21 -20.32 -14.59
CA GLU A 30 -9.76 -20.38 -15.98
C GLU A 30 -9.38 -19.02 -16.59
N ASP A 31 -9.86 -17.91 -16.01
CA ASP A 31 -9.52 -16.56 -16.44
C ASP A 31 -8.14 -16.08 -15.90
N PHE A 32 -7.52 -16.80 -14.95
CA PHE A 32 -6.15 -16.50 -14.49
C PHE A 32 -5.11 -16.62 -15.61
N LEU A 33 -5.40 -17.42 -16.65
CA LEU A 33 -4.50 -17.67 -17.78
C LEU A 33 -4.77 -16.74 -18.98
N LYS A 34 -5.81 -15.90 -18.92
CA LYS A 34 -6.20 -15.02 -20.02
C LYS A 34 -5.77 -13.58 -19.73
N LEU A 35 -4.65 -13.17 -20.33
CA LEU A 35 -4.21 -11.78 -20.33
C LEU A 35 -4.87 -11.03 -21.49
N GLU A 36 -5.94 -10.30 -21.22
CA GLU A 36 -6.49 -9.36 -22.19
C GLU A 36 -5.54 -8.16 -22.38
N PRO A 37 -5.55 -7.48 -23.54
CA PRO A 37 -4.72 -6.29 -23.74
C PRO A 37 -4.93 -5.25 -22.63
N GLY A 38 -3.87 -4.93 -21.89
CA GLY A 38 -3.91 -4.05 -20.71
C GLY A 38 -3.84 -4.78 -19.36
N TYR A 39 -3.97 -6.11 -19.34
CA TYR A 39 -3.82 -6.95 -18.16
C TYR A 39 -2.40 -7.51 -18.06
N TRP A 40 -1.86 -7.54 -16.85
CA TRP A 40 -0.56 -8.13 -16.53
C TRP A 40 -0.75 -9.36 -15.64
N PHE A 41 0.03 -10.41 -15.89
CA PHE A 41 0.08 -11.56 -14.99
C PHE A 41 0.81 -11.14 -13.73
N GLY A 42 0.06 -10.85 -12.67
CA GLY A 42 0.62 -10.34 -11.41
C GLY A 42 1.18 -11.47 -10.55
N ALA A 43 2.50 -11.65 -10.55
CA ALA A 43 3.17 -12.18 -9.37
C ALA A 43 3.13 -11.09 -8.26
N GLU A 44 3.18 -11.49 -7.00
CA GLU A 44 3.38 -10.52 -5.91
C GLU A 44 4.80 -9.94 -6.03
N VAL A 45 4.91 -8.73 -6.58
CA VAL A 45 6.19 -8.02 -6.74
C VAL A 45 6.30 -6.97 -5.64
N GLY A 46 7.23 -7.18 -4.72
CA GLY A 46 7.62 -6.17 -3.74
C GLY A 46 8.75 -5.28 -4.27
N PHE A 47 8.57 -3.96 -4.19
CA PHE A 47 9.64 -2.99 -4.49
C PHE A 47 10.10 -2.35 -3.17
N PRO A 48 11.38 -2.51 -2.77
CA PRO A 48 11.86 -1.88 -1.55
C PRO A 48 11.90 -0.36 -1.73
N LEU A 49 11.09 0.36 -0.96
CA LEU A 49 11.09 1.83 -0.95
C LEU A 49 12.38 2.39 -0.32
N PHE A 50 12.95 1.66 0.64
CA PHE A 50 14.19 1.99 1.31
C PHE A 50 15.14 0.80 1.27
N ASP A 51 16.26 0.96 0.56
CA ASP A 51 17.32 -0.04 0.51
C ASP A 51 18.64 0.65 0.21
N GLU A 52 19.55 0.67 1.20
CA GLU A 52 20.84 1.36 1.06
C GLU A 52 21.70 0.80 -0.08
N GLN A 53 21.55 -0.47 -0.44
CA GLN A 53 22.33 -1.12 -1.50
C GLN A 53 21.74 -0.88 -2.89
N LEU A 54 20.40 -0.90 -3.01
CA LEU A 54 19.69 -0.81 -4.29
C LEU A 54 19.39 0.64 -4.70
N ASN A 55 18.99 1.49 -3.75
CA ASN A 55 18.57 2.86 -4.04
C ASN A 55 19.26 3.93 -3.17
N GLY A 56 20.17 3.52 -2.28
CA GLY A 56 20.94 4.43 -1.43
C GLY A 56 20.12 5.13 -0.34
N LYS A 57 18.83 4.79 -0.20
CA LYS A 57 17.95 5.38 0.81
C LYS A 57 17.96 4.50 2.05
N ARG A 58 18.40 5.06 3.19
CA ARG A 58 18.17 4.47 4.49
C ARG A 58 16.70 4.67 4.89
N GLY A 59 16.06 3.60 5.34
CA GLY A 59 14.69 3.68 5.87
C GLY A 59 14.66 4.38 7.23
N PRO A 60 13.52 5.00 7.59
CA PRO A 60 13.32 5.54 8.93
C PRO A 60 13.30 4.42 9.98
N ASP A 61 13.64 4.75 11.23
CA ASP A 61 13.58 3.78 12.33
C ASP A 61 12.13 3.44 12.75
N CYS A 62 11.19 4.37 12.53
CA CYS A 62 9.76 4.12 12.64
C CYS A 62 8.94 5.02 11.71
N VAL A 63 7.68 4.63 11.47
CA VAL A 63 6.72 5.40 10.68
C VAL A 63 5.39 5.58 11.40
N ASP A 64 4.82 6.77 11.27
CA ASP A 64 3.45 7.07 11.66
C ASP A 64 2.54 7.04 10.42
N ILE A 65 1.60 6.09 10.39
CA ILE A 65 0.68 5.89 9.27
C ILE A 65 -0.72 6.34 9.70
N THR A 66 -1.31 7.26 8.95
CA THR A 66 -2.71 7.68 9.13
C THR A 66 -3.60 6.94 8.14
N LEU A 67 -4.56 6.19 8.66
CA LEU A 67 -5.45 5.31 7.91
C LEU A 67 -6.90 5.73 8.12
N THR A 68 -7.71 5.72 7.07
CA THR A 68 -9.17 5.84 7.18
C THR A 68 -9.84 4.52 6.80
N PHE A 69 -10.62 3.97 7.73
CA PHE A 69 -11.45 2.79 7.53
C PHE A 69 -12.87 3.22 7.15
N HIS A 70 -13.40 2.65 6.07
CA HIS A 70 -14.74 2.91 5.56
C HIS A 70 -15.58 1.63 5.73
N PRO A 71 -16.31 1.45 6.85
CA PRO A 71 -17.21 0.33 7.04
C PRO A 71 -18.46 0.46 6.17
N GLU A 72 -19.24 -0.62 6.10
CA GLU A 72 -20.55 -0.58 5.46
C GLU A 72 -21.52 0.37 6.22
N PRO A 73 -22.37 1.12 5.49
CA PRO A 73 -23.41 1.95 6.10
C PRO A 73 -24.33 1.14 7.03
N PRO A 74 -24.83 1.72 8.13
CA PRO A 74 -24.78 3.14 8.50
C PRO A 74 -23.55 3.53 9.33
N THR A 75 -22.58 2.63 9.49
CA THR A 75 -21.42 2.89 10.35
C THR A 75 -20.55 3.99 9.72
N PRO A 76 -20.17 5.05 10.45
CA PRO A 76 -19.32 6.11 9.91
C PRO A 76 -17.88 5.63 9.69
N ALA A 77 -17.17 6.30 8.79
CA ALA A 77 -15.74 6.10 8.61
C ALA A 77 -14.96 6.49 9.89
N VAL A 78 -13.85 5.80 10.13
CA VAL A 78 -12.98 6.04 11.29
C VAL A 78 -11.55 6.25 10.81
N THR A 79 -10.95 7.36 11.23
CA THR A 79 -9.53 7.64 10.99
C THR A 79 -8.72 7.29 12.23
N THR A 80 -7.61 6.57 12.03
CA THR A 80 -6.68 6.21 13.11
C THR A 80 -5.23 6.41 12.67
N ARG A 81 -4.34 6.58 13.66
CA ARG A 81 -2.90 6.62 13.45
C ARG A 81 -2.26 5.40 14.08
N VAL A 82 -1.44 4.70 13.31
CA VAL A 82 -0.69 3.52 13.75
C VAL A 82 0.80 3.83 13.62
N ARG A 83 1.58 3.35 14.58
CA ARG A 83 3.04 3.42 14.54
C ARG A 83 3.61 2.02 14.29
N ALA A 84 4.55 1.93 13.37
CA ALA A 84 5.31 0.72 13.06
C ALA A 84 6.81 1.01 13.16
#